data_AF-A0A1M7UM17-F1
#
_entry.id   AF-A0A1M7UM17-F1
#
_cell.length_a   1.000
_cell.length_b   1.000
_cell.length_c   1.000
_cell.angle_alpha   90.00
_cell.angle_beta   90.00
_cell.angle_gamma   90.00
#
_symmetry.space_group_name_H-M   'P 1'
#
loop_
_entity.id
_entity.type
_entity.pdbx_description
1 polymer ?
#
loop_
_entity_poly.entity_id
_entity_poly.type
_entity_poly.pdbx_seq_one_letter_code
_entity_poly.pdbx_strand_id
1 'polypeptide(L)' 'MMENGARLLSCFNERCRILSAAAHVVRQSATRNGDDFDGWRLSRLMREAETDAQVNFAERKYNDWRQIN' A
#
# COMPACT_ATOMS: atom_id res chain seq x y z
N MET A 1 11.37 -3.46 -29.70
CA MET A 1 11.67 -3.09 -28.29
C MET A 1 10.52 -2.29 -27.66
N MET A 2 9.28 -2.81 -27.61
CA MET A 2 8.16 -2.12 -26.93
C MET A 2 7.56 -2.93 -25.75
N GLU A 3 7.95 -4.19 -25.57
CA GLU A 3 7.31 -5.10 -24.62
C GLU A 3 7.66 -4.81 -23.15
N ASN A 4 8.83 -4.20 -22.88
CA ASN A 4 9.28 -3.93 -21.51
C ASN A 4 8.49 -2.79 -20.83
N GLY A 5 8.05 -1.78 -21.58
CA GLY A 5 7.29 -0.65 -21.02
C GLY A 5 5.89 -1.05 -20.57
N ALA A 6 5.18 -1.85 -21.38
CA ALA A 6 3.85 -2.36 -21.05
C ALA A 6 3.87 -3.29 -19.83
N ARG A 7 4.90 -4.14 -19.72
CA ARG A 7 5.07 -5.05 -18.58
C ARG A 7 5.36 -4.32 -17.27
N LEU A 8 6.22 -3.29 -17.31
CA LEU A 8 6.53 -2.45 -16.14
C LEU A 8 5.28 -1.70 -15.66
N LEU A 9 4.52 -1.10 -16.57
CA LEU A 9 3.27 -0.40 -16.23
C LEU A 9 2.22 -1.36 -15.65
N SER A 10 2.10 -2.57 -16.20
CA SER A 10 1.21 -3.60 -15.66
C SER A 10 1.59 -4.00 -14.24
N CYS A 11 2.89 -4.18 -13.96
CA CYS A 11 3.40 -4.53 -12.64
C CYS A 11 3.13 -3.41 -11.62
N PHE A 12 3.38 -2.15 -12.00
CA PHE A 12 3.08 -0.99 -11.16
C PHE A 12 1.58 -0.92 -10.81
N ASN A 13 0.72 -1.03 -11.81
CA ASN A 13 -0.73 -0.98 -11.61
C ASN A 13 -1.24 -2.11 -10.71
N GLU A 14 -0.70 -3.32 -10.87
CA GLU A 14 -1.03 -4.46 -10.02
C GLU A 14 -0.63 -4.21 -8.56
N ARG A 15 0.57 -3.69 -8.32
CA ARG A 15 1.05 -3.33 -6.97
C ARG A 15 0.18 -2.24 -6.34
N CYS A 16 -0.20 -1.20 -7.08
CA CYS A 16 -1.12 -0.17 -6.60
C CYS A 16 -2.50 -0.74 -6.21
N ARG A 17 -3.02 -1.71 -6.98
CA ARG A 17 -4.27 -2.39 -6.64
C ARG A 17 -4.15 -3.22 -5.37
N ILE A 18 -3.07 -3.99 -5.22
CA ILE A 18 -2.78 -4.77 -4.00
C ILE A 18 -2.68 -3.83 -2.80
N LEU A 19 -1.91 -2.74 -2.90
CA LEU A 19 -1.79 -1.74 -1.84
C LEU A 19 -3.13 -1.10 -1.49
N SER A 20 -3.97 -0.78 -2.48
CA SER A 20 -5.30 -0.21 -2.23
C SER A 20 -6.22 -1.19 -1.49
N ALA A 21 -6.17 -2.47 -1.83
CA ALA A 21 -6.93 -3.51 -1.12
C ALA A 21 -6.41 -3.69 0.31
N ALA A 22 -5.09 -3.78 0.49
CA ALA A 22 -4.47 -3.90 1.80
C ALA A 22 -4.71 -2.67 2.69
N ALA A 23 -4.73 -1.46 2.11
CA ALA A 23 -5.08 -0.23 2.80
C ALA A 23 -6.47 -0.29 3.42
N HIS A 24 -7.43 -0.94 2.76
CA HIS A 24 -8.77 -1.14 3.30
C HIS A 24 -8.75 -2.01 4.57
N VAL A 25 -7.97 -3.09 4.56
CA VAL A 25 -7.79 -3.98 5.72
C VAL A 25 -7.13 -3.22 6.89
N VAL A 26 -6.06 -2.48 6.62
CA VAL A 26 -5.38 -1.66 7.64
C VAL A 26 -6.36 -0.66 8.25
N ARG A 27 -7.16 0.03 7.43
CA ARG A 27 -8.16 1.00 7.91
C ARG A 27 -9.22 0.35 8.79
N GLN A 28 -9.71 -0.84 8.42
CA GLN A 28 -10.69 -1.57 9.23
C GLN A 28 -10.09 -1.96 10.59
N SER A 29 -8.85 -2.47 10.60
CA SER A 29 -8.11 -2.78 11.82
C SER A 29 -7.98 -1.55 12.71
N ALA A 30 -7.57 -0.41 12.12
CA ALA A 30 -7.38 0.83 12.85
C ALA A 30 -8.69 1.39 13.43
N THR A 31 -9.80 1.24 12.69
CA THR A 31 -11.14 1.62 13.16
C THR A 31 -11.58 0.76 14.35
N ARG A 32 -11.29 -0.55 14.31
CA ARG A 32 -11.64 -1.48 15.38
C ARG A 32 -10.87 -1.18 16.67
N ASN A 33 -9.62 -0.78 16.56
CA ASN A 33 -8.76 -0.46 17.69
C ASN A 33 -8.98 0.96 18.24
N GLY A 34 -9.76 1.80 17.55
CA GLY A 34 -10.16 3.15 17.99
C GLY A 34 -9.05 4.21 17.91
N ASP A 35 -7.87 3.89 18.42
CA ASP A 35 -6.75 4.81 18.62
C ASP A 35 -5.49 4.46 17.79
N ASP A 36 -5.61 3.58 16.79
CA ASP A 36 -4.49 3.21 15.90
C ASP A 36 -4.25 4.27 14.81
N PHE A 37 -3.73 5.42 15.23
CA PHE A 37 -3.37 6.52 14.33
C PHE A 37 -2.36 6.12 13.26
N ASP A 38 -1.45 5.18 13.57
CA ASP A 38 -0.46 4.69 12.63
C ASP A 38 -1.11 3.86 11.52
N GLY A 39 -2.07 2.99 11.84
CA GLY A 39 -2.88 2.27 10.87
C GLY A 39 -3.69 3.22 9.98
N TRP A 40 -4.29 4.27 10.54
CA TRP A 40 -4.97 5.31 9.76
C TRP A 40 -4.00 5.99 8.77
N ARG A 41 -2.82 6.42 9.24
CA ARG A 41 -1.80 7.06 8.41
C ARG A 41 -1.27 6.13 7.32
N LEU A 42 -1.01 4.87 7.66
CA LEU A 42 -0.54 3.85 6.73
C LEU A 42 -1.58 3.56 5.64
N SER A 43 -2.85 3.40 6.00
CA SER A 43 -3.93 3.18 5.03
C SER A 43 -4.03 4.31 4.00
N ARG A 44 -3.77 5.56 4.44
CA ARG A 44 -3.74 6.71 3.55
C ARG A 44 -2.52 6.68 2.62
N LEU A 45 -1.33 6.45 3.17
CA LEU A 45 -0.08 6.32 2.41
C LEU A 45 -0.20 5.31 1.27
N MET A 46 -0.79 4.14 1.55
CA MET A 46 -0.94 3.05 0.58
C MET A 46 -1.93 3.40 -0.55
N ARG A 47 -2.98 4.18 -0.26
CA ARG A 47 -3.97 4.62 -1.26
C ARG A 47 -3.48 5.76 -2.15
N GLU A 48 -2.64 6.64 -1.61
CA GLU A 48 -2.15 7.84 -2.28
C GLU A 48 -0.78 7.62 -2.95
N ALA A 49 -0.33 6.37 -3.07
CA ALA A 49 0.92 6.05 -3.76
C ALA A 49 0.75 6.15 -5.28
N GLU A 50 1.42 7.12 -5.89
CA GLU A 50 1.32 7.41 -7.34
C GLU A 50 2.63 7.16 -8.09
N THR A 51 3.73 6.91 -7.37
CA THR A 51 5.06 6.66 -7.93
C THR A 51 5.63 5.35 -7.42
N ASP A 52 6.52 4.72 -8.19
CA ASP A 52 7.20 3.49 -7.77
C ASP A 52 7.92 3.64 -6.42
N ALA A 53 8.51 4.80 -6.15
CA ALA A 53 9.16 5.08 -4.87
C ALA A 53 8.15 5.09 -3.70
N GLN A 54 6.97 5.70 -3.90
CA GLN A 54 5.90 5.70 -2.90
C GLN A 54 5.30 4.30 -2.72
N VAL A 55 5.11 3.54 -3.80
CA VAL A 55 4.63 2.15 -3.74
C VAL A 55 5.62 1.28 -2.97
N ASN A 56 6.91 1.33 -3.30
CA ASN A 56 7.96 0.61 -2.57
C ASN A 56 7.99 0.99 -1.09
N PHE A 57 7.86 2.27 -0.78
CA PHE A 57 7.84 2.75 0.60
C PHE A 57 6.59 2.27 1.35
N ALA A 58 5.42 2.33 0.72
CA ALA A 58 4.16 1.86 1.29
C ALA A 58 4.18 0.33 1.52
N GLU A 59 4.74 -0.45 0.60
CA GLU A 59 4.91 -1.91 0.78
C GLU A 59 5.82 -2.23 1.96
N ARG A 60 6.94 -1.51 2.14
CA ARG A 60 7.82 -1.68 3.30
C ARG A 60 7.09 -1.37 4.59
N LYS A 61 6.41 -0.22 4.67
CA LYS A 61 5.64 0.16 5.86
C LYS A 61 4.51 -0.80 6.18
N TYR A 62 3.86 -1.34 5.14
CA TYR A 62 2.85 -2.37 5.32
C TYR A 62 3.44 -3.68 5.85
N ASN A 63 4.61 -4.09 5.35
CA ASN A 63 5.31 -5.25 5.89
C ASN A 63 5.70 -5.07 7.37
N ASP A 64 6.24 -3.89 7.74
CA ASP A 64 6.56 -3.58 9.13
C ASP A 64 5.29 -3.66 10.01
N TRP A 65 4.17 -3.07 9.55
CA TRP A 65 2.90 -3.09 10.28
C TRP A 65 2.37 -4.52 10.51
N ARG A 66 2.47 -5.39 9.50
CA ARG A 66 2.08 -6.82 9.59
C ARG A 66 2.93 -7.65 10.56
N GLN A 67 4.12 -7.19 10.93
CA GLN A 67 4.95 -7.89 11.90
C GLN A 67 4.56 -7.56 13.34
N ILE A 68 3.83 -6.46 13.54
CA ILE A 68 3.51 -5.89 14.85
C ILE A 68 2.02 -6.11 15.21
N ASN A 69 1.14 -6.23 14.21
CA ASN A 69 -0.30 -6.44 14.35
C ASN A 69 -0.72 -7.83 13.86
#